data_AF-Q5YPR9-F1
#
_entry.id   AF-Q5YPR9-F1
#
_cell.length_a   1.000
_cell.length_b   1.000
_cell.length_c   1.000
_cell.angle_alpha   90.00
_cell.angle_beta   90.00
_cell.angle_gamma   90.00
#
_symmetry.space_group_name_H-M   'P 1'
#
loop_
_entity.id
_entity.type
_entity.pdbx_description
1 polymer ?
#
loop_
_entity_poly.entity_id
_entity_poly.type
_entity_poly.pdbx_seq_one_letter_code
_entity_poly.pdbx_strand_id
1 'polypeptide(L)'
;MLRDVLTQLRGPSLAGWPQLGTDAEGRARTLVDGLAVALRRVDELTTETARLRAEVRDLRTEISELEATSAELTARLRGQAQRRLPWPLSLVEESVESIAARLEALLPEADRREPGRGTARWSRGPEDAG
;
A
#
# COMPACT_ATOMS: atom_id res chain seq x y z
N MET A 1 -29.90 52.94 -23.29
CA MET A 1 -29.16 51.68 -23.48
C MET A 1 -28.53 51.16 -22.18
N LEU A 2 -27.66 51.92 -21.48
CA LEU A 2 -27.02 51.43 -20.24
C LEU A 2 -28.00 50.89 -19.18
N ARG A 3 -29.11 51.59 -18.94
CA ARG A 3 -30.14 51.17 -17.97
C ARG A 3 -30.79 49.82 -18.33
N ASP A 4 -30.93 49.53 -19.62
CA ASP A 4 -31.49 48.28 -20.10
C ASP A 4 -30.51 47.12 -19.87
N VAL A 5 -29.24 47.31 -20.21
CA VAL A 5 -28.17 46.34 -19.91
C VAL A 5 -28.07 46.05 -18.41
N LEU A 6 -28.15 47.09 -17.56
CA LEU A 6 -28.14 46.91 -16.11
C LEU A 6 -29.38 46.13 -15.63
N THR A 7 -30.54 46.36 -16.22
CA THR A 7 -31.77 45.64 -15.91
C THR A 7 -31.70 44.18 -16.36
N GLN A 8 -31.12 43.90 -17.53
CA GLN A 8 -30.91 42.54 -18.01
C GLN A 8 -29.97 41.75 -17.08
N LEU A 9 -28.83 42.36 -16.73
CA LEU A 9 -27.81 41.68 -15.93
C LEU A 9 -28.20 41.53 -14.45
N ARG A 10 -28.90 42.52 -13.88
CA ARG A 10 -29.20 42.59 -12.44
C ARG A 10 -30.67 42.50 -12.07
N GLY A 11 -31.55 42.28 -13.05
CA GLY A 11 -32.98 42.18 -12.84
C GLY A 11 -33.69 43.53 -12.70
N PRO A 12 -35.02 43.51 -12.65
CA PRO A 12 -35.85 44.70 -12.48
C PRO A 12 -35.46 45.45 -11.19
N SER A 13 -35.40 46.77 -11.26
CA SER A 13 -34.98 47.64 -10.14
C SER A 13 -33.61 47.31 -9.52
N LEU A 14 -32.76 46.55 -10.22
CA LEU A 14 -31.48 46.02 -9.72
C LEU A 14 -31.63 45.09 -8.50
N ALA A 15 -32.82 44.50 -8.32
CA ALA A 15 -33.15 43.66 -7.17
C ALA A 15 -32.91 42.16 -7.41
N GLY A 16 -32.38 41.79 -8.59
CA GLY A 16 -32.23 40.41 -9.02
C GLY A 16 -33.44 39.87 -9.78
N TRP A 17 -33.29 38.64 -10.29
CA TRP A 17 -34.33 37.91 -11.01
C TRP A 17 -34.94 36.86 -10.08
N PRO A 18 -36.22 36.98 -9.67
CA PRO A 18 -36.87 36.00 -8.80
C PRO A 18 -36.83 34.56 -9.37
N GLN A 19 -36.82 34.44 -10.70
CA GLN A 19 -36.73 33.17 -11.43
C GLN A 19 -35.38 32.48 -11.26
N LEU A 20 -34.32 33.21 -10.90
CA LEU A 20 -33.00 32.66 -10.60
C LEU A 20 -32.89 32.19 -9.13
N GLY A 21 -33.98 32.27 -8.38
CA GLY A 21 -34.01 31.95 -6.95
C GLY A 21 -33.33 33.01 -6.10
N THR A 22 -33.08 32.66 -4.83
CA THR A 22 -32.50 33.59 -3.85
C THR A 22 -31.05 33.22 -3.46
N ASP A 23 -30.27 34.23 -3.10
CA ASP A 23 -28.96 34.07 -2.45
C ASP A 23 -29.12 33.60 -1.00
N ALA A 24 -28.00 33.43 -0.29
CA ALA A 24 -28.00 33.00 1.11
C ALA A 24 -28.66 34.04 2.03
N GLU A 25 -28.71 35.29 1.59
CA GLU A 25 -29.31 36.44 2.28
C GLU A 25 -30.80 36.63 1.92
N GLY A 26 -31.38 35.75 1.09
CA GLY A 26 -32.79 35.79 0.70
C GLY A 26 -33.14 36.80 -0.40
N ARG A 27 -32.15 37.43 -1.04
CA ARG A 27 -32.36 38.34 -2.18
C ARG A 27 -32.37 37.58 -3.48
N ALA A 28 -33.12 38.06 -4.47
CA ALA A 28 -33.13 37.41 -5.78
C ALA A 28 -31.75 37.49 -6.44
N ARG A 29 -31.31 36.40 -7.10
CA ARG A 29 -29.99 36.32 -7.72
C ARG A 29 -29.90 37.12 -9.02
N THR A 30 -28.70 37.59 -9.35
CA THR A 30 -28.42 38.21 -10.66
C THR A 30 -27.72 37.22 -11.60
N LEU A 31 -27.73 37.52 -12.91
CA LEU A 31 -26.95 36.74 -13.88
C LEU A 31 -25.45 36.86 -13.64
N VAL A 32 -25.00 38.01 -13.12
CA VAL A 32 -23.60 38.25 -12.76
C VAL A 32 -23.19 37.34 -11.60
N ASP A 33 -24.04 37.17 -10.59
CA ASP A 33 -23.77 36.27 -9.46
C ASP A 33 -23.70 34.82 -9.94
N GLY A 34 -24.65 34.41 -10.79
CA GLY A 34 -24.65 33.07 -11.40
C GLY A 34 -23.37 32.80 -12.20
N LEU A 35 -22.95 33.77 -13.03
CA LEU A 35 -21.73 33.66 -13.82
C LEU A 35 -20.48 33.62 -12.93
N ALA A 36 -20.41 34.44 -11.88
CA ALA A 36 -19.29 34.43 -10.94
C ALA A 36 -19.16 33.10 -10.20
N VAL A 37 -20.28 32.49 -9.81
CA VAL A 37 -20.30 31.13 -9.23
C VAL A 37 -19.87 30.09 -10.26
N ALA A 38 -20.39 30.16 -11.48
CA ALA A 38 -20.05 29.21 -12.54
C ALA A 38 -18.55 29.27 -12.89
N LEU A 39 -17.97 30.47 -13.03
CA LEU A 39 -16.55 30.65 -13.31
C LEU A 39 -15.66 30.08 -12.20
N ARG A 40 -15.98 30.37 -10.93
CA ARG A 40 -15.27 29.75 -9.79
C ARG A 40 -15.35 28.24 -9.84
N ARG A 41 -16.52 27.68 -10.16
CA ARG A 41 -16.69 26.23 -10.27
C ARG A 41 -15.87 25.64 -11.42
N VAL A 42 -15.78 26.34 -12.55
CA VAL A 42 -14.93 25.94 -13.68
C VAL A 42 -13.45 25.96 -13.27
N ASP A 43 -12.99 26.97 -12.54
CA ASP A 43 -11.61 27.06 -12.05
C ASP A 43 -11.27 25.92 -11.07
N GLU A 44 -12.17 25.62 -10.13
CA GLU A 44 -12.04 24.48 -9.21
C GLU A 44 -11.93 23.16 -9.98
N LEU A 45 -12.84 22.92 -10.92
CA LEU A 45 -12.83 21.70 -11.73
C LEU A 45 -11.58 21.61 -12.59
N THR A 46 -11.12 22.73 -13.15
CA THR A 46 -9.89 22.79 -13.93
C THR A 46 -8.69 22.40 -13.08
N THR A 47 -8.61 22.94 -11.86
CA THR A 47 -7.56 22.60 -10.88
C THR A 47 -7.59 21.13 -10.51
N GLU A 48 -8.78 20.58 -10.24
CA GLU A 48 -8.95 19.16 -9.91
C GLU A 48 -8.54 18.26 -11.09
N THR A 49 -8.92 18.60 -12.31
CA THR A 49 -8.49 17.83 -13.49
C THR A 49 -6.98 17.91 -13.73
N ALA A 50 -6.32 19.02 -13.38
CA ALA A 50 -4.86 19.12 -13.46
C ALA A 50 -4.19 18.23 -12.41
N ARG A 51 -4.73 18.21 -11.17
CA ARG A 51 -4.27 17.32 -10.10
C ARG A 51 -4.41 15.85 -10.48
N LEU A 52 -5.59 15.42 -10.93
CA LEU A 52 -5.83 14.03 -11.33
C LEU A 52 -4.91 13.60 -12.49
N ARG A 53 -4.61 14.50 -13.42
CA ARG A 53 -3.64 14.21 -14.50
C ARG A 53 -2.22 14.03 -13.98
N ALA A 54 -1.81 14.77 -12.96
CA ALA A 54 -0.52 14.58 -12.32
C ALA A 54 -0.47 13.22 -11.60
N GLU A 55 -1.50 12.88 -10.83
CA GLU A 55 -1.61 11.60 -10.14
C GLU A 55 -1.56 10.40 -11.11
N VAL A 56 -2.30 10.47 -12.23
CA VAL A 56 -2.23 9.43 -13.27
C VAL A 56 -0.82 9.32 -13.88
N ARG A 57 -0.08 10.42 -13.99
CA ARG A 57 1.31 10.37 -14.48
C ARG A 57 2.21 9.66 -13.48
N ASP A 58 2.10 10.00 -12.21
CA ASP A 58 2.91 9.42 -11.14
C ASP A 58 2.64 7.91 -11.02
N LEU A 59 1.36 7.51 -11.01
CA LEU A 59 0.98 6.09 -11.00
C LEU A 59 1.51 5.32 -12.22
N ARG A 60 1.58 5.94 -13.41
CA ARG A 60 2.17 5.30 -14.60
C ARG A 60 3.68 5.10 -14.46
N THR A 61 4.37 6.04 -13.82
CA THR A 61 5.79 5.89 -13.49
C THR A 61 5.98 4.74 -12.49
N GLU A 62 5.20 4.72 -11.41
CA GLU A 62 5.24 3.64 -10.42
C GLU A 62 4.98 2.27 -11.07
N ILE A 63 3.94 2.14 -11.91
CA ILE A 63 3.67 0.90 -12.64
C ILE A 63 4.87 0.48 -13.49
N SER A 64 5.50 1.42 -14.21
CA SER A 64 6.68 1.12 -15.04
C SER A 64 7.86 0.62 -14.20
N GLU A 65 8.08 1.20 -13.01
CA GLU A 65 9.11 0.77 -12.06
C GLU A 65 8.81 -0.63 -11.47
N LEU A 66 7.55 -0.90 -11.12
CA LEU A 66 7.12 -2.22 -10.65
C LEU A 66 7.28 -3.28 -11.77
N GLU A 67 6.92 -2.96 -13.00
CA GLU A 67 7.08 -3.83 -14.15
C GLU A 67 8.56 -4.15 -14.43
N ALA A 68 9.43 -3.14 -14.35
CA ALA A 68 10.88 -3.33 -14.48
C ALA A 68 11.43 -4.26 -13.38
N THR A 69 11.02 -4.02 -12.13
CA THR A 69 11.42 -4.84 -10.98
C THR A 69 10.93 -6.29 -11.13
N SER A 70 9.68 -6.47 -11.57
CA SER A 70 9.09 -7.79 -11.82
C SER A 70 9.83 -8.55 -12.94
N ALA A 71 10.19 -7.85 -14.02
CA ALA A 71 10.98 -8.41 -15.11
C ALA A 71 12.38 -8.85 -14.64
N GLU A 72 13.05 -8.02 -13.83
CA GLU A 72 14.35 -8.35 -13.23
C GLU A 72 14.26 -9.58 -12.33
N LEU A 73 13.28 -9.62 -11.41
CA LEU A 73 13.06 -10.76 -10.52
C LEU A 73 12.77 -12.04 -11.31
N THR A 74 11.94 -11.95 -12.36
CA THR A 74 11.65 -13.08 -13.23
C THR A 74 12.90 -13.57 -13.96
N ALA A 75 13.75 -12.65 -14.45
CA ALA A 75 15.02 -13.00 -15.07
C ALA A 75 15.97 -13.68 -14.07
N ARG A 76 16.05 -13.19 -12.83
CA ARG A 76 16.84 -13.78 -11.75
C ARG A 76 16.37 -15.20 -11.42
N LEU A 77 15.06 -15.40 -11.27
CA LEU A 77 14.47 -16.72 -11.04
C LEU A 77 14.77 -17.69 -12.19
N ARG A 78 14.65 -17.24 -13.45
CA ARG A 78 15.03 -18.07 -14.61
C ARG A 78 16.52 -18.41 -14.59
N GLY A 79 17.38 -17.44 -14.27
CA GLY A 79 18.82 -17.68 -14.13
C GLY A 79 19.14 -18.67 -13.01
N GLN A 80 18.44 -18.62 -11.87
CA GLN A 80 18.58 -19.59 -10.79
C GLN A 80 18.05 -20.97 -11.17
N ALA A 81 16.91 -21.05 -11.85
CA ALA A 81 16.34 -22.30 -12.35
C ALA A 81 17.27 -22.97 -13.39
N GLN A 82 17.92 -22.18 -14.24
CA GLN A 82 18.94 -22.67 -15.18
C GLN A 82 20.24 -23.09 -14.49
N ARG A 83 20.53 -22.53 -13.30
CA ARG A 83 21.64 -22.93 -12.43
C ARG A 83 21.29 -24.11 -11.51
N ARG A 84 20.09 -24.72 -11.65
CA ARG A 84 19.82 -26.03 -11.02
C ARG A 84 20.92 -27.00 -11.42
N LEU A 85 21.27 -27.85 -10.46
CA LEU A 85 22.43 -28.73 -10.57
C LEU A 85 22.38 -29.54 -11.88
N PRO A 86 23.48 -29.58 -12.65
CA PRO A 86 23.50 -30.31 -13.90
C PRO A 86 23.22 -31.80 -13.65
N TRP A 87 22.55 -32.43 -14.61
CA TRP A 87 22.33 -33.87 -14.57
C TRP A 87 23.67 -34.61 -14.38
N PRO A 88 23.77 -35.64 -13.53
CA PRO A 88 22.69 -36.29 -12.76
C PRO A 88 22.45 -35.73 -11.35
N LEU A 89 23.12 -34.65 -10.94
CA LEU A 89 22.98 -34.08 -9.59
C LEU A 89 21.56 -33.54 -9.31
N SER A 90 20.74 -33.32 -10.34
CA SER A 90 19.31 -33.03 -10.22
C SER A 90 18.51 -34.19 -9.60
N LEU A 91 18.97 -35.44 -9.74
CA LEU A 91 18.37 -36.62 -9.06
C LEU A 91 18.68 -36.64 -7.56
N VAL A 92 19.80 -36.01 -7.19
CA VAL A 92 20.22 -35.90 -5.79
C VAL A 92 19.46 -34.78 -5.10
N GLU A 93 18.86 -33.81 -5.81
CA GLU A 93 18.01 -32.76 -5.22
C GLU A 93 16.77 -33.37 -4.54
N GLU A 94 16.07 -34.30 -5.20
CA GLU A 94 14.98 -35.10 -4.59
C GLU A 94 15.49 -36.01 -3.45
N SER A 95 16.71 -36.53 -3.60
CA SER A 95 17.35 -37.34 -2.57
C SER A 95 17.74 -36.50 -1.35
N VAL A 96 18.13 -35.24 -1.52
CA VAL A 96 18.52 -34.31 -0.46
C VAL A 96 17.29 -33.79 0.27
N GLU A 97 16.18 -33.52 -0.43
CA GLU A 97 14.89 -33.26 0.23
C GLU A 97 14.43 -34.48 1.03
N SER A 98 14.59 -35.69 0.48
CA SER A 98 14.31 -36.95 1.19
C SER A 98 15.25 -37.19 2.39
N ILE A 99 16.55 -36.93 2.23
CA ILE A 99 17.57 -37.06 3.28
C ILE A 99 17.38 -35.98 4.35
N ALA A 100 17.04 -34.76 3.97
CA ALA A 100 16.71 -33.67 4.90
C ALA A 100 15.44 -34.01 5.69
N ALA A 101 14.36 -34.44 5.03
CA ALA A 101 13.14 -34.89 5.70
C ALA A 101 13.38 -36.13 6.59
N ARG A 102 14.29 -37.03 6.17
CA ARG A 102 14.71 -38.19 6.97
C ARG A 102 15.59 -37.80 8.15
N LEU A 103 16.47 -36.81 8.00
CA LEU A 103 17.29 -36.25 9.08
C LEU A 103 16.42 -35.50 10.08
N GLU A 104 15.41 -34.77 9.61
CA GLU A 104 14.44 -34.04 10.42
C GLU A 104 13.51 -35.02 11.17
N ALA A 105 13.13 -36.14 10.54
CA ALA A 105 12.44 -37.26 11.20
C ALA A 105 13.34 -38.08 12.14
N LEU A 106 14.67 -38.03 11.96
CA LEU A 106 15.69 -38.59 12.86
C LEU A 106 16.18 -37.59 13.91
N LEU A 107 15.57 -36.41 13.97
CA LEU A 107 15.66 -35.44 15.04
C LEU A 107 14.45 -35.53 16.02
N PRO A 108 14.07 -36.71 16.59
CA PRO A 108 13.21 -36.69 17.75
C PRO A 108 14.03 -36.31 19.00
N GLU A 109 13.61 -35.23 19.65
CA GLU A 109 13.75 -35.05 21.10
C GLU A 109 15.17 -34.82 21.68
N ALA A 110 16.00 -33.94 21.10
CA ALA A 110 17.05 -33.29 21.89
C ALA A 110 16.50 -32.43 23.06
N ASP A 111 15.16 -32.33 23.17
CA ASP A 111 14.46 -31.61 24.23
C ASP A 111 13.54 -32.50 25.11
N ARG A 112 13.61 -33.85 25.02
CA ARG A 112 12.82 -34.71 25.93
C ARG A 112 13.55 -35.99 26.37
N ARG A 113 14.47 -35.85 27.33
CA ARG A 113 14.62 -36.73 28.52
C ARG A 113 15.88 -36.34 29.30
N GLU A 114 15.70 -35.68 30.43
CA GLU A 114 16.22 -36.26 31.68
C GLU A 114 15.06 -36.34 32.67
N PRO A 115 14.74 -37.55 33.15
CA PRO A 115 14.87 -37.72 34.60
C PRO A 115 15.35 -39.13 35.03
N GLY A 116 16.51 -39.16 35.69
CA GLY A 116 16.62 -39.53 37.12
C GLY A 116 16.76 -41.00 37.54
N ARG A 117 17.94 -41.36 38.08
CA ARG A 117 18.21 -41.96 39.43
C ARG A 117 19.59 -42.68 39.43
N GLY A 118 20.39 -42.68 40.49
CA GLY A 118 20.10 -42.33 41.87
C GLY A 118 21.29 -42.49 42.83
N THR A 119 20.93 -42.40 44.10
CA THR A 119 21.69 -42.36 45.35
C THR A 119 22.77 -43.43 45.62
N ALA A 120 23.89 -42.99 46.22
CA ALA A 120 24.67 -43.62 47.32
C ALA A 120 25.80 -42.63 47.70
N ARG A 121 26.00 -42.04 48.89
CA ARG A 121 25.96 -42.50 50.31
C ARG A 121 26.86 -43.75 50.48
N TRP A 122 28.08 -43.76 51.02
CA TRP A 122 28.85 -43.03 52.06
C TRP A 122 30.36 -43.16 51.71
N SER A 123 31.35 -42.39 52.19
CA SER A 123 31.81 -42.32 53.58
C SER A 123 32.97 -41.32 53.75
N ARG A 124 32.86 -40.49 54.81
CA ARG A 124 33.85 -40.18 55.87
C ARG A 124 35.34 -39.92 55.53
N GLY A 125 35.79 -38.70 55.84
CA GLY A 125 37.14 -38.35 56.34
C GLY A 125 37.00 -37.38 57.53
N PRO A 126 37.90 -37.41 58.53
CA PRO A 126 37.64 -36.97 59.91
C PRO A 126 37.99 -35.50 60.20
N GLU A 127 37.49 -35.03 61.36
CA GLU A 127 38.08 -34.08 62.32
C GLU A 127 38.77 -32.79 61.84
N ASP A 128 38.26 -31.65 62.30
CA ASP A 128 38.98 -30.55 63.00
C ASP A 128 37.94 -29.44 63.30
N ALA A 129 37.50 -29.23 64.55
CA ALA A 129 38.16 -28.53 65.66
C ALA A 129 38.31 -27.01 65.42
N GLY A 130 37.59 -26.19 66.20
CA GLY A 130 37.69 -24.73 66.23
C GLY A 130 36.40 -24.03 66.64
#